data_AF-A0A0G1Y1X1-F1
#
_entry.id   AF-A0A0G1Y1X1-F1
#
_cell.length_a   1.000
_cell.length_b   1.000
_cell.length_c   1.000
_cell.angle_alpha   90.00
_cell.angle_beta   90.00
_cell.angle_gamma   90.00
#
_symmetry.space_group_name_H-M   'P 1'
#
loop_
_entity.id
_entity.type
_entity.pdbx_description
1 polymer ?
#
loop_
_entity_poly.entity_id
_entity_poly.type
_entity_poly.pdbx_seq_one_letter_code
_entity_poly.pdbx_strand_id
1 'polypeptide(L)'
;ATMSVTYRMLVKYMTGSQFTDTRAGYKFFRTETILPLLRYCKHPGWFWDTEVLVVSSLAGLRVQQRPILFFRDTLKKSTVRLAHDTIVLVRDLLVFRQQLPSIREQIKHHG
;
A
#
# COMPACT_ATOMS: atom_id res chain seq x y z
N ALA A 1 17.64 11.14 -4.21
CA ALA A 1 16.44 11.01 -5.06
C ALA A 1 16.25 9.61 -5.68
N THR A 2 17.27 8.74 -5.68
CA THR A 2 17.25 7.45 -6.41
C THR A 2 16.53 6.31 -5.68
N MET A 3 16.61 6.24 -4.34
CA MET A 3 16.02 5.13 -3.57
C MET A 3 14.48 5.05 -3.58
N SER A 4 13.78 6.15 -3.86
CA SER A 4 12.31 6.13 -3.97
C SER A 4 11.82 5.53 -5.28
N VAL A 5 12.61 5.58 -6.36
CA VAL A 5 12.21 5.08 -7.68
C VAL A 5 12.30 3.56 -7.72
N THR A 6 13.39 2.99 -7.21
CA THR A 6 13.59 1.53 -7.13
C THR A 6 12.57 0.85 -6.24
N TYR A 7 12.21 1.43 -5.09
CA TYR A 7 11.15 0.89 -4.24
C TYR A 7 9.79 0.86 -4.96
N ARG A 8 9.42 1.93 -5.68
CA ARG A 8 8.18 1.96 -6.46
C ARG A 8 8.14 0.88 -7.54
N MET A 9 9.25 0.65 -8.23
CA MET A 9 9.35 -0.42 -9.23
C MET A 9 9.25 -1.81 -8.58
N LEU A 10 9.88 -2.01 -7.42
CA LEU A 10 9.82 -3.29 -6.69
C LEU A 10 8.39 -3.61 -6.22
N VAL A 11 7.68 -2.63 -5.65
CA VAL A 11 6.28 -2.79 -5.24
C VAL A 11 5.39 -3.13 -6.45
N LYS A 12 5.57 -2.40 -7.56
CA LYS A 12 4.83 -2.63 -8.81
C LYS A 12 5.08 -4.03 -9.36
N TYR A 13 6.33 -4.48 -9.37
CA TYR A 13 6.71 -5.80 -9.86
C TYR A 13 6.24 -6.95 -8.93
N MET A 14 6.31 -6.74 -7.61
CA MET A 14 5.97 -7.78 -6.62
C MET A 14 4.47 -7.92 -6.34
N THR A 15 3.70 -6.83 -6.46
CA THR A 15 2.25 -6.84 -6.20
C THR A 15 1.41 -6.82 -7.47
N GLY A 16 2.02 -6.62 -8.65
CA GLY A 16 1.30 -6.47 -9.93
C GLY A 16 0.40 -5.23 -9.98
N SER A 17 0.48 -4.37 -8.98
CA SER A 17 -0.41 -3.23 -8.83
C SER A 17 0.04 -2.04 -9.67
N GLN A 18 -0.89 -1.34 -10.32
CA GLN A 18 -0.59 -0.19 -11.17
C GLN A 18 -0.35 1.11 -10.37
N PHE A 19 -0.13 1.01 -9.05
CA PHE A 19 -0.11 2.17 -8.17
C PHE A 19 1.26 2.86 -8.19
N THR A 20 1.26 4.14 -8.55
CA THR A 20 2.48 4.95 -8.70
C THR A 20 2.87 5.60 -7.37
N ASP A 21 1.89 5.83 -6.49
CA ASP A 21 2.08 6.33 -5.13
C ASP A 21 1.25 5.53 -4.13
N THR A 22 1.92 4.79 -3.26
CA THR A 22 1.28 4.04 -2.18
C THR A 22 1.27 4.80 -0.86
N ARG A 23 2.06 5.90 -0.74
CA ARG A 23 2.34 6.61 0.53
C ARG A 23 1.65 7.98 0.62
N ALA A 24 0.64 8.22 -0.22
CA ALA A 24 -0.21 9.39 -0.07
C ALA A 24 -0.89 9.35 1.32
N GLY A 25 -0.72 10.42 2.11
CA GLY A 25 -1.28 10.51 3.47
C GLY A 25 -2.80 10.60 3.54
N TYR A 26 -3.50 10.62 2.40
CA TYR A 26 -4.94 10.65 2.31
C TYR A 26 -5.43 9.53 1.39
N LYS A 27 -6.38 8.74 1.88
CA LYS A 27 -7.09 7.72 1.11
C LYS A 27 -8.58 7.84 1.40
N PHE A 28 -9.38 7.82 0.35
CA PHE A 28 -10.83 7.89 0.43
C PHE A 28 -11.41 6.56 -0.01
N PHE A 29 -12.38 6.06 0.76
CA PHE A 29 -12.98 4.76 0.53
C PHE A 29 -14.50 4.88 0.63
N ARG A 30 -15.22 4.04 -0.14
CA ARG A 30 -16.64 3.83 0.09
C ARG A 30 -16.79 2.85 1.25
N THR A 31 -17.45 3.28 2.32
CA THR A 31 -17.63 2.53 3.57
C THR A 31 -18.16 1.12 3.36
N GLU A 32 -19.23 0.99 2.56
CA GLU A 32 -19.89 -0.28 2.24
C GLU A 32 -18.93 -1.32 1.64
N THR A 33 -18.01 -0.88 0.77
CA THR A 33 -17.05 -1.76 0.09
C THR A 33 -15.80 -2.04 0.91
N ILE A 34 -15.35 -1.08 1.72
CA ILE A 34 -14.06 -1.20 2.42
C ILE A 34 -14.19 -1.93 3.75
N LEU A 35 -15.27 -1.72 4.50
CA LEU A 35 -15.50 -2.35 5.81
C LEU A 35 -15.31 -3.89 5.79
N PRO A 36 -15.91 -4.64 4.85
CA PRO A 36 -15.71 -6.09 4.79
C PRO A 36 -14.29 -6.50 4.37
N LEU A 37 -13.49 -5.59 3.82
CA LEU A 37 -12.12 -5.84 3.37
C LEU A 37 -11.06 -5.46 4.42
N LEU A 38 -11.38 -4.55 5.35
CA LEU A 38 -10.43 -4.09 6.38
C LEU A 38 -9.92 -5.22 7.28
N ARG A 39 -10.72 -6.27 7.51
CA ARG A 39 -10.31 -7.47 8.28
C ARG A 39 -9.09 -8.21 7.69
N TYR A 40 -8.79 -8.00 6.41
CA TYR A 40 -7.64 -8.61 5.75
C TYR A 40 -6.37 -7.75 5.84
N CYS A 41 -6.48 -6.49 6.29
CA CYS A 41 -5.35 -5.61 6.54
C CYS A 41 -4.96 -5.74 8.02
N LYS A 42 -3.75 -6.22 8.31
CA LYS A 42 -3.33 -6.56 9.68
C LYS A 42 -2.16 -5.71 10.17
N HIS A 43 -1.50 -4.98 9.28
CA HIS A 43 -0.30 -4.25 9.62
C HIS A 43 -0.63 -2.95 10.38
N PRO A 44 -0.04 -2.69 11.56
CA PRO A 44 -0.38 -1.50 12.37
C PRO A 44 0.39 -0.24 11.93
N GLY A 45 1.47 -0.38 11.16
CA GLY A 45 2.32 0.71 10.70
C GLY A 45 2.12 1.10 9.23
N TRP A 46 3.07 1.88 8.70
CA TRP A 46 3.12 2.44 7.34
C TRP A 46 2.89 1.46 6.18
N PHE A 47 3.03 0.15 6.40
CA PHE A 47 2.75 -0.85 5.37
C PHE A 47 1.26 -1.09 5.14
N TRP A 48 0.39 -0.70 6.08
CA TRP A 48 -1.07 -0.81 5.97
C TRP A 48 -1.61 -0.19 4.67
N ASP A 49 -1.01 0.94 4.26
CA ASP A 49 -1.35 1.64 3.03
C ASP A 49 -1.18 0.79 1.77
N THR A 50 -0.25 -0.17 1.80
CA THR A 50 0.00 -1.12 0.73
C THR A 50 -0.96 -2.30 0.82
N GLU A 51 -1.22 -2.82 2.03
CA GLU A 51 -2.18 -3.90 2.25
C GLU A 51 -3.56 -3.53 1.72
N VAL A 52 -4.07 -2.36 2.12
CA VAL A 52 -5.42 -1.91 1.74
C VAL A 52 -5.57 -1.73 0.24
N LEU A 53 -4.51 -1.25 -0.44
CA LEU A 53 -4.49 -1.11 -1.89
C LEU A 53 -4.50 -2.47 -2.60
N VAL A 54 -3.68 -3.41 -2.13
CA VAL A 54 -3.60 -4.75 -2.73
C VAL A 54 -4.87 -5.54 -2.47
N VAL A 55 -5.40 -5.54 -1.24
CA VAL A 55 -6.68 -6.18 -0.89
C VAL A 55 -7.81 -5.61 -1.73
N SER A 56 -7.88 -4.27 -1.88
CA SER A 56 -8.89 -3.64 -2.73
C SER A 56 -8.77 -4.09 -4.20
N SER A 57 -7.53 -4.16 -4.71
CA SER A 57 -7.28 -4.65 -6.07
C SER A 57 -7.64 -6.13 -6.24
N LEU A 58 -7.40 -6.97 -5.23
CA LEU A 58 -7.75 -8.39 -5.23
C LEU A 58 -9.27 -8.60 -5.18
N ALA A 59 -9.99 -7.74 -4.46
CA ALA A 59 -11.45 -7.71 -4.44
C ALA A 59 -12.08 -7.12 -5.72
N GLY A 60 -11.25 -6.75 -6.72
CA GLY A 60 -11.73 -6.18 -7.98
C GLY A 60 -12.22 -4.73 -7.87
N LEU A 61 -11.93 -4.03 -6.78
CA LEU A 61 -12.33 -2.63 -6.62
C LEU A 61 -11.50 -1.73 -7.53
N ARG A 62 -12.18 -0.74 -8.13
CA ARG A 62 -11.54 0.28 -8.95
C ARG A 62 -10.88 1.33 -8.07
N VAL A 63 -9.56 1.36 -8.06
CA VAL A 63 -8.76 2.36 -7.34
C VAL A 63 -8.35 3.47 -8.31
N GLN A 64 -8.75 4.71 -8.01
CA GLN A 64 -8.39 5.88 -8.81
C GLN A 64 -7.42 6.78 -8.03
N GLN A 65 -6.27 7.11 -8.66
CA GLN A 65 -5.33 8.09 -8.13
C GLN A 65 -5.69 9.46 -8.72
N ARG A 66 -5.83 10.48 -7.86
CA ARG A 66 -6.02 11.88 -8.27
C ARG A 66 -4.78 12.68 -7.88
N PRO A 67 -4.18 13.45 -8.80
CA PRO A 67 -3.06 14.31 -8.47
C PRO A 67 -3.55 15.41 -7.52
N ILE A 68 -2.92 15.52 -6.36
CA ILE A 68 -3.19 16.59 -5.39
C ILE A 68 -1.92 17.43 -5.32
N LEU A 69 -2.09 18.76 -5.37
CA LEU A 69 -0.98 19.69 -5.17
C LEU A 69 -0.62 19.71 -3.69
N PHE A 70 0.49 19.06 -3.34
CA PHE A 70 0.99 19.04 -1.97
C PHE A 70 2.11 20.06 -1.81
N PHE A 71 1.84 21.15 -1.09
CA PHE A 71 2.87 22.11 -0.70
C PHE A 71 3.64 21.55 0.50
N ARG A 72 4.87 21.08 0.25
CA ARG A 72 5.77 20.64 1.31
C ARG A 72 6.42 21.86 1.94
N ASP A 73 6.17 22.05 3.22
CA ASP A 73 6.92 23.00 4.04
C ASP A 73 8.40 22.60 4.06
N THR A 74 9.26 23.44 3.48
CA THR A 74 10.69 23.20 3.30
C THR A 74 11.49 23.40 4.58
N LEU A 75 10.89 23.99 5.62
CA LEU A 75 11.55 24.25 6.91
C LEU A 75 11.55 23.03 7.84
N LYS A 76 10.75 21.99 7.55
CA LYS A 76 10.70 20.77 8.36
C LYS A 76 11.81 19.80 7.96
N LYS A 77 12.76 19.57 8.89
CA LYS A 77 13.76 18.49 8.78
C LYS A 77 13.03 17.14 8.69
N SER A 78 13.37 16.37 7.66
CA SER A 78 12.81 15.04 7.41
C SER A 78 13.27 14.07 8.50
N THR A 79 12.40 13.69 9.43
CA THR A 79 12.67 12.74 10.53
C THR A 79 12.79 11.28 10.05
N VAL A 80 12.57 11.03 8.75
CA VAL A 80 12.51 9.70 8.14
C VAL A 80 13.91 9.13 7.92
N ARG A 81 14.20 7.96 8.52
CA ARG A 81 15.47 7.24 8.36
C ARG A 81 15.37 6.33 7.13
N LEU A 82 15.61 6.92 5.95
CA LEU A 82 15.40 6.27 4.64
C LEU A 82 15.92 4.83 4.52
N ALA A 83 17.11 4.53 5.03
CA ALA A 83 17.70 3.18 4.89
C ALA A 83 16.98 2.13 5.75
N HIS A 84 16.72 2.43 7.02
CA HIS A 84 16.02 1.55 7.93
C HIS A 84 14.58 1.30 7.46
N ASP A 85 13.87 2.37 7.09
CA ASP A 85 12.47 2.28 6.70
C ASP A 85 12.30 1.48 5.40
N THR A 86 13.27 1.56 4.49
CA THR A 86 13.26 0.76 3.26
C THR A 86 13.41 -0.73 3.55
N ILE A 87 14.30 -1.13 4.47
CA ILE A 87 14.49 -2.54 4.84
C ILE A 87 13.24 -3.10 5.52
N VAL A 88 12.63 -2.34 6.43
CA VAL A 88 11.36 -2.71 7.07
C VAL A 88 10.27 -2.92 6.03
N LEU A 89 10.09 -1.97 5.10
CA LEU A 89 9.11 -2.06 4.03
C LEU A 89 9.32 -3.28 3.11
N VAL A 90 10.58 -3.62 2.78
CA VAL A 90 10.88 -4.80 1.95
C VAL A 90 10.56 -6.10 2.69
N ARG A 91 10.90 -6.17 3.99
CA ARG A 91 10.56 -7.32 4.83
C ARG A 91 9.05 -7.52 4.90
N ASP A 92 8.30 -6.45 5.18
CA ASP A 92 6.84 -6.49 5.30
C ASP A 92 6.20 -6.89 3.96
N LEU A 93 6.74 -6.41 2.84
CA LEU A 93 6.30 -6.80 1.50
C LEU A 93 6.52 -8.30 1.22
N LEU A 94 7.65 -8.86 1.66
CA LEU A 94 7.94 -10.29 1.49
C LEU A 94 7.00 -11.16 2.34
N VAL A 95 6.76 -10.77 3.59
CA VAL A 95 5.80 -11.47 4.47
C VAL A 95 4.39 -11.39 3.88
N PHE A 96 3.97 -10.21 3.44
CA PHE A 96 2.66 -10.00 2.84
C PHE A 96 2.47 -10.81 1.56
N ARG A 97 3.51 -10.92 0.71
CA ARG A 97 3.47 -11.75 -0.51
C ARG A 97 3.14 -13.22 -0.20
N GLN A 98 3.62 -13.77 0.91
CA GLN A 98 3.30 -15.14 1.32
C GLN A 98 1.85 -15.29 1.78
N GLN A 99 1.23 -14.23 2.28
CA GLN A 99 -0.17 -14.22 2.73
C GLN A 99 -1.17 -14.00 1.59
N LEU A 100 -0.73 -13.46 0.45
CA LEU A 100 -1.58 -13.16 -0.71
C LEU A 100 -2.44 -14.35 -1.19
N PRO A 101 -1.92 -15.58 -1.33
CA PRO A 101 -2.74 -16.71 -1.78
C PRO A 101 -3.91 -17.00 -0.83
N SER A 102 -3.66 -16.93 0.49
CA SER A 102 -4.69 -17.16 1.50
C SER A 102 -5.75 -16.06 1.49
N ILE A 103 -5.33 -14.79 1.42
CA ILE A 103 -6.24 -13.64 1.35
C ILE A 103 -7.09 -13.71 0.06
N ARG A 104 -6.47 -14.07 -1.07
CA ARG A 104 -7.16 -14.20 -2.35
C ARG A 104 -8.27 -15.24 -2.31
N GLU A 105 -8.01 -16.41 -1.71
CA GLU A 105 -9.03 -17.45 -1.57
C GLU A 105 -10.14 -17.05 -0.60
N GLN A 106 -9.81 -16.36 0.51
CA GLN A 106 -10.81 -15.84 1.45
C GLN A 106 -11.75 -14.80 0.83
N ILE A 107 -11.21 -13.92 -0.03
CA ILE A 107 -12.00 -12.92 -0.76
C ILE A 107 -12.93 -13.58 -1.79
N LYS A 108 -12.45 -14.58 -2.55
CA LYS A 108 -13.28 -15.31 -3.52
C LYS A 108 -14.46 -16.04 -2.88
N HIS A 109 -14.28 -16.59 -1.68
CA HIS A 109 -15.34 -17.30 -0.96
C HIS A 109 -16.38 -16.37 -0.29
N HIS A 110 -16.10 -15.07 -0.20
CA HIS A 110 -16.95 -14.07 0.45
C HIS A 110 -17.65 -13.09 -0.51
N GLY A 111 -17.40 -13.20 -1.83
CA GLY A 111 -18.07 -12.43 -2.87
C GLY A 111 -19.08 -13.28 -3.62
#